data_AF-A0A960JIN3-F1
#
_entry.id   AF-A0A960JIN3-F1
#
_cell.length_a   1.000
_cell.length_b   1.000
_cell.length_c   1.000
_cell.angle_alpha   90.00
_cell.angle_beta   90.00
_cell.angle_gamma   90.00
#
_symmetry.space_group_name_H-M   'P 1'
#
loop_
_entity.id
_entity.type
_entity.pdbx_description
1 polymer ?
#
loop_
_entity_poly.entity_id
_entity_poly.type
_entity_poly.pdbx_seq_one_letter_code
_entity_poly.pdbx_strand_id
1 'polypeptide(L)'
;YTLKIEVEKDPAPAKDTSGFRYYLKEIVGRIPVPGSENNAKLSMFRWKLDKMNGMPVREGNPFLVINPFGKKVYGSGGCNSISGNAEIRKENIEFSKIIQTRRMCGNSNSVEVPFLSNLRKADNFKVESGKLFIYGAGELLLEFSPES
;
A
#
# COMPACT_ATOMS: atom_id res chain seq x y z
N TYR A 1 -14.68 -14.40 6.66
CA TYR A 1 -15.48 -14.62 5.44
C TYR A 1 -16.53 -15.65 5.74
N THR A 2 -17.74 -15.49 5.22
CA THR A 2 -18.74 -16.57 5.21
C THR A 2 -18.91 -17.01 3.77
N LEU A 3 -18.66 -18.30 3.53
CA LEU A 3 -18.77 -18.90 2.20
C LEU A 3 -20.03 -19.75 2.16
N LYS A 4 -20.83 -19.59 1.11
CA LYS A 4 -21.84 -20.59 0.73
C LYS A 4 -21.13 -21.56 -0.19
N ILE A 5 -21.06 -22.81 0.25
CA ILE A 5 -20.55 -23.92 -0.55
C ILE A 5 -21.70 -24.78 -1.03
N GLU A 6 -21.58 -25.26 -2.26
CA GLU A 6 -22.40 -26.34 -2.79
C GLU A 6 -21.60 -27.62 -2.72
N VAL A 7 -22.22 -28.69 -2.21
CA VAL A 7 -21.55 -29.96 -1.94
C VAL A 7 -22.24 -31.04 -2.76
N GLU A 8 -21.45 -31.71 -3.59
CA GLU A 8 -21.90 -32.84 -4.40
C GLU A 8 -21.12 -34.10 -4.02
N LYS A 9 -21.77 -35.26 -4.08
CA LYS A 9 -21.10 -36.55 -3.87
C LYS A 9 -20.18 -36.83 -5.06
N ASP A 10 -18.91 -37.12 -4.81
CA ASP A 10 -18.00 -37.49 -5.90
C ASP A 10 -18.39 -38.87 -6.43
N PRO A 11 -18.69 -39.02 -7.73
CA PRO A 11 -19.03 -40.31 -8.32
C PRO A 11 -17.83 -41.28 -8.38
N ALA A 12 -16.60 -40.82 -8.19
CA ALA A 12 -15.40 -41.67 -8.18
C ALA A 12 -14.38 -41.17 -7.15
N PRO A 13 -14.64 -41.35 -5.83
CA PRO A 13 -13.71 -40.91 -4.81
C PRO A 13 -12.45 -41.77 -4.82
N ALA A 14 -11.28 -41.12 -4.86
CA ALA A 14 -10.02 -41.81 -4.57
C ALA A 14 -10.04 -42.35 -3.13
N LYS A 15 -9.36 -43.48 -2.90
CA LYS A 15 -9.41 -44.23 -1.63
C LYS A 15 -9.04 -43.39 -0.39
N ASP A 16 -8.25 -42.33 -0.58
CA ASP A 16 -7.73 -41.47 0.49
C ASP A 16 -8.20 -40.00 0.38
N THR A 17 -9.27 -39.70 -0.37
CA THR A 17 -9.82 -38.33 -0.50
C THR A 17 -11.23 -38.21 0.05
N SER A 18 -11.64 -36.98 0.35
CA SER A 18 -13.02 -36.63 0.71
C SER A 18 -13.97 -37.07 -0.41
N GLY A 19 -14.98 -37.89 -0.08
CA GLY A 19 -15.99 -38.39 -1.03
C GLY A 19 -16.98 -37.34 -1.57
N PHE A 20 -16.63 -36.07 -1.44
CA PHE A 20 -17.44 -34.92 -1.81
C PHE A 20 -16.59 -33.90 -2.58
N ARG A 21 -17.21 -33.30 -3.59
CA ARG A 21 -16.71 -32.12 -4.29
C ARG A 21 -17.37 -30.88 -3.70
N TYR A 22 -16.54 -29.87 -3.42
CA TYR A 22 -16.98 -28.59 -2.88
C TYR A 22 -16.86 -27.52 -3.96
N TYR A 23 -17.95 -26.85 -4.27
CA TYR A 23 -17.98 -25.71 -5.17
C TYR A 23 -18.26 -24.44 -4.37
N LEU A 24 -17.43 -23.42 -4.54
CA LEU A 24 -17.73 -22.10 -3.97
C LEU A 24 -18.92 -21.53 -4.74
N LYS A 25 -20.08 -21.45 -4.09
CA LYS A 25 -21.31 -20.93 -4.70
C LYS A 25 -21.34 -19.41 -4.62
N GLU A 26 -21.14 -18.86 -3.42
CA GLU A 26 -21.16 -17.40 -3.20
C GLU A 26 -20.31 -16.99 -1.99
N ILE A 27 -19.77 -15.78 -2.04
CA ILE A 27 -19.21 -15.10 -0.86
C ILE A 27 -20.35 -14.32 -0.21
N VAL A 28 -20.88 -14.84 0.91
CA VAL A 28 -22.13 -14.38 1.56
C VAL A 28 -21.93 -13.12 2.40
N GLY A 29 -20.68 -12.80 2.72
CA GLY A 29 -20.37 -11.60 3.49
C GLY A 29 -18.87 -11.43 3.68
N ARG A 30 -18.40 -10.22 3.37
CA ARG A 30 -17.12 -9.70 3.86
C ARG A 30 -17.44 -8.95 5.14
N ILE A 31 -16.95 -9.42 6.28
CA ILE A 31 -16.87 -8.55 7.47
C ILE A 31 -15.75 -7.57 7.13
N PRO A 32 -16.01 -6.28 6.87
CA PRO A 32 -14.95 -5.32 6.67
C PRO A 32 -14.21 -5.23 8.00
N VAL A 33 -12.93 -5.57 8.01
CA VAL A 33 -12.11 -5.27 9.18
C VAL A 33 -12.06 -3.74 9.25
N PRO A 34 -12.39 -3.07 10.35
CA PRO A 34 -12.30 -1.61 10.42
C PRO A 34 -10.92 -1.14 9.94
N GLY A 35 -10.88 -0.32 8.87
CA GLY A 35 -9.64 0.09 8.18
C GLY A 35 -9.23 -0.74 6.94
N SER A 36 -9.94 -1.83 6.62
CA SER A 36 -9.62 -2.71 5.48
C SER A 36 -9.86 -2.05 4.12
N GLU A 37 -10.82 -1.12 4.02
CA GLU A 37 -11.11 -0.43 2.76
C GLU A 37 -9.96 0.49 2.35
N ASN A 38 -9.40 1.26 3.29
CA ASN A 38 -8.25 2.11 3.02
C ASN A 38 -6.99 1.29 2.76
N ASN A 39 -6.79 0.19 3.48
CA ASN A 39 -5.72 -0.77 3.17
C ASN A 39 -5.87 -1.31 1.74
N ALA A 40 -7.09 -1.68 1.33
CA ALA A 40 -7.34 -2.13 -0.04
C ALA A 40 -7.01 -1.03 -1.06
N LYS A 41 -7.55 0.19 -0.90
CA LYS A 41 -7.30 1.33 -1.80
C LYS A 41 -5.81 1.66 -1.93
N LEU A 42 -5.09 1.73 -0.81
CA LEU A 42 -3.66 2.07 -0.79
C LEU A 42 -2.79 0.97 -1.41
N SER A 43 -3.23 -0.29 -1.37
CA SER A 43 -2.46 -1.42 -1.89
C SER A 43 -2.72 -1.77 -3.34
N MET A 44 -3.74 -1.19 -3.96
CA MET A 44 -4.13 -1.45 -5.34
C MET A 44 -3.14 -0.87 -6.36
N PHE A 45 -2.38 0.16 -5.98
CA PHE A 45 -1.57 0.93 -6.90
C PHE A 45 -0.13 1.09 -6.41
N ARG A 46 0.76 1.29 -7.39
CA ARG A 46 2.04 1.95 -7.14
C ARG A 46 1.78 3.44 -7.14
N TRP A 47 2.15 4.13 -6.06
CA TRP A 47 1.93 5.57 -5.91
C TRP A 47 3.17 6.33 -6.33
N LYS A 48 3.13 6.98 -7.49
CA LYS A 48 4.22 7.83 -7.97
C LYS A 48 4.09 9.24 -7.38
N LEU A 49 5.18 9.77 -6.86
CA LEU A 49 5.22 11.09 -6.24
C LEU A 49 5.13 12.19 -7.30
N ASP A 50 4.11 13.03 -7.23
CA ASP A 50 3.93 14.17 -8.13
C ASP A 50 4.38 15.48 -7.48
N LYS A 51 4.05 15.69 -6.20
CA LYS A 51 4.45 16.90 -5.46
C LYS A 51 4.93 16.58 -4.06
N MET A 52 5.85 17.42 -3.61
CA MET A 52 6.43 17.39 -2.27
C MET A 52 6.44 18.81 -1.72
N ASN A 53 5.79 19.01 -0.57
CA ASN A 53 5.62 20.33 0.06
C ASN A 53 5.09 21.39 -0.94
N GLY A 54 4.10 21.01 -1.75
CA GLY A 54 3.50 21.86 -2.78
C GLY A 54 4.32 22.05 -4.07
N MET A 55 5.59 21.63 -4.10
CA MET A 55 6.44 21.75 -5.28
C MET A 55 6.42 20.48 -6.15
N PRO A 56 6.37 20.60 -7.49
CA PRO A 56 6.39 19.44 -8.38
C PRO A 56 7.74 18.71 -8.34
N VAL A 57 7.69 17.38 -8.28
CA VAL A 57 8.87 16.51 -8.36
C VAL A 57 9.02 16.05 -9.82
N ARG A 58 10.15 16.40 -10.45
CA ARG A 58 10.41 16.10 -11.87
C ARG A 58 11.57 15.12 -12.10
N GLU A 59 12.31 14.80 -11.06
CA GLU A 59 13.51 13.98 -11.13
C GLU A 59 13.37 12.72 -10.28
N GLY A 60 14.06 11.65 -10.70
CA GLY A 60 14.15 10.39 -9.95
C GLY A 60 12.88 9.52 -9.95
N ASN A 61 11.71 10.07 -10.28
CA ASN A 61 10.41 9.40 -10.24
C ASN A 61 10.20 8.58 -8.95
N PRO A 62 10.23 9.22 -7.76
CA PRO A 62 10.02 8.52 -6.50
C PRO A 62 8.64 7.88 -6.46
N PHE A 63 8.53 6.75 -5.78
CA PHE A 63 7.26 6.05 -5.66
C PHE A 63 7.17 5.23 -4.37
N LEU A 64 5.95 4.86 -4.01
CA LEU A 64 5.63 3.97 -2.90
C LEU A 64 4.68 2.86 -3.32
N VAL A 65 4.83 1.70 -2.71
CA VAL A 65 3.92 0.56 -2.77
C VAL A 65 3.63 0.17 -1.33
N ILE A 66 2.36 0.21 -0.96
CA ILE A 66 1.88 -0.14 0.38
C ILE A 66 1.30 -1.54 0.30
N ASN A 67 1.77 -2.45 1.15
CA ASN A 67 1.30 -3.82 1.13
C ASN A 67 -0.19 -3.92 1.58
N PRO A 68 -1.01 -4.80 0.97
CA PRO A 68 -2.45 -4.97 1.29
C PRO A 68 -2.77 -5.31 2.74
N PHE A 69 -1.81 -5.83 3.50
CA PHE A 69 -1.97 -6.08 4.93
C PHE A 69 -1.57 -4.88 5.81
N GLY A 70 -1.26 -3.72 5.21
CA GLY A 70 -1.07 -2.45 5.90
C GLY A 70 0.04 -2.47 6.95
N LYS A 71 1.13 -3.22 6.68
CA LYS A 71 2.27 -3.37 7.60
C LYS A 71 3.62 -3.04 7.01
N LYS A 72 3.73 -2.96 5.68
CA LYS A 72 4.99 -2.74 4.97
C LYS A 72 4.82 -1.73 3.86
N VAL A 73 5.86 -0.93 3.66
CA VAL A 73 6.01 -0.02 2.55
C VAL A 73 7.32 -0.31 1.82
N TYR A 74 7.27 -0.22 0.51
CA TYR A 74 8.42 -0.32 -0.38
C TYR A 74 8.38 0.85 -1.36
N GLY A 75 9.52 1.25 -1.89
CA GLY A 75 9.55 2.37 -2.82
C GLY A 75 10.93 2.70 -3.35
N SER A 76 10.98 3.82 -4.07
CA SER A 76 12.22 4.49 -4.46
C SER A 76 12.14 5.94 -4.04
N GLY A 77 13.23 6.46 -3.47
CA GLY A 77 13.43 7.88 -3.22
C GLY A 77 14.00 8.64 -4.40
N GLY A 78 14.18 7.97 -5.55
CA GLY A 78 14.73 8.53 -6.77
C GLY A 78 16.10 7.95 -7.13
N CYS A 79 17.03 7.88 -6.17
CA CYS A 79 18.31 7.16 -6.29
C CYS A 79 18.28 5.85 -5.52
N ASN A 80 17.89 5.92 -4.24
CA ASN A 80 17.87 4.77 -3.34
C ASN A 80 16.51 4.13 -3.23
N SER A 81 16.52 2.80 -3.12
CA SER A 81 15.32 2.05 -2.78
C SER A 81 15.01 2.22 -1.30
N ILE A 82 13.73 2.42 -0.99
CA ILE A 82 13.21 2.62 0.36
C ILE A 82 12.40 1.39 0.75
N SER A 83 12.55 0.94 1.99
CA SER A 83 11.68 -0.07 2.58
C SER A 83 11.46 0.21 4.05
N GLY A 84 10.33 -0.23 4.59
CA GLY A 84 10.01 -0.03 5.99
C GLY A 84 8.64 -0.59 6.34
N ASN A 85 8.17 -0.20 7.51
CA ASN A 85 6.83 -0.50 7.97
C ASN A 85 5.92 0.69 7.70
N ALA A 86 4.66 0.40 7.37
CA ALA A 86 3.59 1.38 7.31
C ALA A 86 2.45 0.81 8.14
N GLU A 87 1.93 1.55 9.10
CA GLU A 87 0.78 1.17 9.90
C GLU A 87 -0.38 2.10 9.57
N ILE A 88 -1.52 1.53 9.21
CA ILE A 88 -2.69 2.28 8.77
C ILE A 88 -3.85 2.01 9.73
N ARG A 89 -4.40 3.09 10.28
CA ARG A 89 -5.52 3.05 11.22
C ARG A 89 -6.54 4.10 10.83
N LYS A 90 -7.64 3.67 10.19
CA LYS A 90 -8.64 4.56 9.57
C LYS A 90 -7.97 5.50 8.56
N GLU A 91 -7.79 6.77 8.90
CA GLU A 91 -7.18 7.82 8.08
C GLU A 91 -5.77 8.20 8.57
N ASN A 92 -5.28 7.56 9.63
CA ASN A 92 -3.92 7.76 10.10
C ASN A 92 -2.98 6.80 9.40
N ILE A 93 -1.80 7.30 9.05
CA ILE A 93 -0.68 6.50 8.54
C ILE A 93 0.58 6.86 9.29
N GLU A 94 1.32 5.85 9.72
CA GLU A 94 2.62 6.03 10.34
C GLU A 94 3.65 5.16 9.65
N PHE A 95 4.78 5.75 9.27
CA PHE A 95 5.90 5.01 8.70
C PHE A 95 7.01 4.84 9.73
N SER A 96 7.41 3.59 9.97
CA SER A 96 8.45 3.26 10.94
C SER A 96 9.50 2.34 10.35
N LYS A 97 10.69 2.33 10.97
CA LYS A 97 11.82 1.50 10.52
C LYS A 97 12.16 1.69 9.03
N ILE A 98 12.02 2.93 8.54
CA ILE A 98 12.35 3.26 7.16
C ILE A 98 13.87 3.16 6.97
N ILE A 99 14.27 2.22 6.13
CA ILE A 99 15.64 2.01 5.68
C ILE A 99 15.75 2.30 4.19
N GLN A 100 16.95 2.64 3.76
CA GLN A 100 17.28 2.90 2.38
C GLN A 100 18.59 2.23 1.99
N THR A 101 18.71 1.90 0.71
CA THR A 101 20.02 1.51 0.15
C THR A 101 20.98 2.70 0.16
N ARG A 102 22.28 2.44 -0.04
CA ARG A 102 23.29 3.49 -0.22
C ARG A 102 23.94 3.32 -1.59
N ARG A 103 23.29 3.86 -2.61
CA ARG A 103 23.84 3.99 -3.97
C ARG A 103 24.46 5.37 -4.12
N MET A 104 25.59 5.43 -4.82
CA MET A 104 26.25 6.69 -5.14
C MET A 104 25.60 7.27 -6.39
N CYS A 105 24.79 8.32 -6.23
CA CYS A 105 24.24 9.07 -7.35
C CYS A 105 24.79 10.50 -7.32
N GLY A 106 25.18 11.04 -8.48
CA GLY A 106 25.84 12.34 -8.58
C GLY A 106 25.01 13.52 -8.06
N ASN A 107 23.68 13.52 -8.28
CA ASN A 107 22.80 14.68 -7.98
C ASN A 107 21.46 14.35 -7.28
N SER A 108 21.09 13.08 -7.06
CA SER A 108 19.71 12.71 -6.68
C SER A 108 19.37 12.76 -5.17
N ASN A 109 20.24 13.38 -4.36
CA ASN A 109 19.97 13.58 -2.93
C ASN A 109 18.95 14.70 -2.64
N SER A 110 18.73 15.62 -3.60
CA SER A 110 17.84 16.77 -3.44
C SER A 110 16.36 16.39 -3.29
N VAL A 111 15.96 15.25 -3.84
CA VAL A 111 14.58 14.72 -3.74
C VAL A 111 14.50 13.64 -2.65
N GLU A 112 15.48 12.75 -2.56
CA GLU A 112 15.45 11.59 -1.67
C GLU A 112 15.39 11.97 -0.18
N VAL A 113 16.25 12.90 0.25
CA VAL A 113 16.34 13.32 1.66
C VAL A 113 15.03 13.98 2.15
N PRO A 114 14.47 15.00 1.46
CA PRO A 114 13.21 15.58 1.90
C PRO A 114 12.04 14.61 1.76
N PHE A 115 12.06 13.72 0.76
CA PHE A 115 11.02 12.70 0.62
C PHE A 115 10.98 11.77 1.84
N LEU A 116 12.14 11.25 2.25
CA LEU A 116 12.26 10.42 3.47
C LEU A 116 11.90 11.18 4.74
N SER A 117 12.28 12.46 4.84
CA SER A 117 11.92 13.32 5.96
C SER A 117 10.40 13.47 6.09
N ASN A 118 9.72 13.71 4.96
CA ASN A 118 8.26 13.82 4.92
C ASN A 118 7.56 12.51 5.28
N LEU A 119 8.07 11.35 4.84
CA LEU A 119 7.52 10.06 5.27
C LEU A 119 7.62 9.84 6.78
N ARG A 120 8.69 10.33 7.42
CA ARG A 120 8.84 10.23 8.89
C ARG A 120 7.93 11.18 9.65
N LYS A 121 7.46 12.26 9.02
CA LYS A 121 6.55 13.24 9.62
C LYS A 121 5.08 12.93 9.38
N ALA A 122 4.78 11.99 8.48
CA ALA A 122 3.43 11.65 8.12
C ALA A 122 2.67 11.07 9.32
N ASP A 123 1.47 11.57 9.55
CA ASP A 123 0.53 11.08 10.57
C ASP A 123 -0.85 10.77 10.00
N ASN A 124 -1.19 11.32 8.83
CA ASN A 124 -2.51 11.21 8.23
C ASN A 124 -2.43 11.08 6.70
N PHE A 125 -3.45 10.49 6.10
CA PHE A 125 -3.57 10.38 4.64
C PHE A 125 -5.01 10.51 4.18
N LYS A 126 -5.17 10.89 2.92
CA LYS A 126 -6.45 10.90 2.23
C LYS A 126 -6.30 10.32 0.84
N VAL A 127 -7.24 9.47 0.44
CA VAL A 127 -7.38 9.02 -0.95
C VAL A 127 -8.62 9.70 -1.53
N GLU A 128 -8.43 10.60 -2.49
CA GLU A 128 -9.52 11.39 -3.10
C GLU A 128 -9.25 11.60 -4.59
N SER A 129 -10.31 11.49 -5.41
CA SER A 129 -10.21 11.64 -6.87
C SER A 129 -9.11 10.77 -7.51
N GLY A 130 -8.92 9.56 -6.98
CA GLY A 130 -7.91 8.62 -7.44
C GLY A 130 -6.47 8.92 -7.02
N LYS A 131 -6.22 10.03 -6.30
CA LYS A 131 -4.89 10.41 -5.81
C LYS A 131 -4.71 10.08 -4.33
N LEU A 132 -3.46 9.97 -3.92
CA LEU A 132 -3.07 9.81 -2.52
C LEU A 132 -2.41 11.10 -2.03
N PHE A 133 -2.90 11.60 -0.90
CA PHE A 133 -2.36 12.75 -0.19
C PHE A 133 -1.87 12.29 1.18
N ILE A 134 -0.65 12.66 1.56
CA ILE A 134 -0.08 12.37 2.87
C ILE A 134 0.18 13.69 3.59
N TYR A 135 -0.28 13.74 4.84
CA TYR A 135 -0.21 14.90 5.72
C TYR A 135 0.65 14.60 6.95
N GLY A 136 1.21 15.65 7.53
CA GLY A 136 1.87 15.61 8.84
C GLY A 136 1.65 16.91 9.57
N ALA A 137 1.25 16.84 10.84
CA ALA A 137 0.90 18.00 11.67
C ALA A 137 -0.14 18.95 11.01
N GLY A 138 -1.03 18.39 10.17
CA GLY A 138 -2.06 19.15 9.46
C GLY A 138 -1.63 19.78 8.13
N GLU A 139 -0.36 19.66 7.74
CA GLU A 139 0.15 20.18 6.46
C GLU A 139 0.23 19.09 5.39
N LEU A 140 -0.04 19.44 4.13
CA LEU A 140 0.13 18.53 3.01
C LEU A 140 1.62 18.36 2.68
N LEU A 141 2.15 17.17 2.92
CA LEU A 141 3.57 16.87 2.70
C LEU A 141 3.82 16.27 1.32
N LEU A 142 2.97 15.35 0.87
CA LEU A 142 3.19 14.56 -0.34
C LEU A 142 1.88 14.34 -1.11
N GLU A 143 1.93 14.51 -2.43
CA GLU A 143 0.84 14.21 -3.37
C GLU A 143 1.32 13.16 -4.37
N PHE A 144 0.53 12.10 -4.56
CA PHE A 144 0.82 11.00 -5.46
C PHE A 144 -0.32 10.73 -6.44
N SER A 145 0.05 10.27 -7.62
CA SER A 145 -0.86 9.65 -8.58
C SER A 145 -0.65 8.14 -8.66
N PRO A 146 -1.72 7.38 -8.95
CA PRO A 146 -1.60 5.96 -9.19
C PRO A 146 -0.83 5.75 -10.50
N GLU A 147 0.17 4.88 -10.44
CA GLU A 147 0.96 4.40 -11.56
C GLU A 147 0.50 2.97 -11.87
N SER A 148 0.05 2.78 -13.11
CA SER A 148 -0.47 1.51 -13.65
C SER A 148 0.63 0.50 -13.93
#